data_AF-A0A960BEI6-F1
#
_entry.id   AF-A0A960BEI6-F1
#
_cell.length_a   1.000
_cell.length_b   1.000
_cell.length_c   1.000
_cell.angle_alpha   90.00
_cell.angle_beta   90.00
_cell.angle_gamma   90.00
#
_symmetry.space_group_name_H-M   'P 1'
#
loop_
_entity.id
_entity.type
_entity.pdbx_description
1 polymer ?
#
loop_
_entity_poly.entity_id
_entity_poly.type
_entity_poly.pdbx_seq_one_letter_code
_entity_poly.pdbx_strand_id
1 'polypeptide(L)'
;MSVLERRLQILLDPAQYERLEAEARRRSLSVGATVRAAIEMFLDDDVQRRDAARRALLAMESQGASGQDFDKDSVLLDAFPG
;
A
#
# COMPACT_ATOMS: atom_id res chain seq x y z
N MET A 1 22.26 -16.07 -2.22
CA MET A 1 22.60 -14.77 -1.59
C MET A 1 22.95 -13.80 -2.70
N SER A 2 22.09 -12.82 -2.98
CA SER A 2 22.44 -11.72 -3.89
C SER A 2 23.50 -10.86 -3.19
N VAL A 3 24.62 -10.59 -3.87
CA VAL A 3 25.65 -9.69 -3.39
C VAL A 3 25.12 -8.27 -3.53
N LEU A 4 25.14 -7.48 -2.45
CA LEU A 4 24.74 -6.08 -2.48
C LEU A 4 25.89 -5.25 -3.07
N GLU A 5 25.75 -4.82 -4.33
CA GLU A 5 26.84 -4.19 -5.09
C GLU A 5 26.86 -2.65 -5.04
N ARG A 6 25.73 -2.02 -4.73
CA ARG A 6 25.57 -0.56 -4.74
C ARG A 6 25.27 -0.04 -3.34
N ARG A 7 25.97 1.02 -2.92
CA ARG A 7 25.74 1.71 -1.65
C ARG A 7 24.97 3.01 -1.87
N LEU A 8 23.86 3.14 -1.16
CA LEU A 8 23.06 4.36 -1.07
C LEU A 8 23.40 5.12 0.22
N GLN A 9 23.61 6.43 0.12
CA GLN A 9 23.72 7.34 1.26
C GLN A 9 22.57 8.34 1.18
N ILE A 10 21.79 8.46 2.25
CA ILE A 10 20.68 9.39 2.38
C ILE A 10 20.77 10.07 3.75
N LEU A 11 20.40 11.34 3.80
CA LEU A 11 20.24 12.07 5.05
C LEU A 11 18.76 12.03 5.44
N LEU A 12 18.51 11.65 6.69
CA LEU A 12 17.18 11.63 7.29
C LEU A 12 17.17 12.63 8.43
N ASP A 13 16.03 13.27 8.66
CA ASP A 13 15.84 14.00 9.90
C ASP A 13 15.77 13.02 11.10
N PRO A 14 15.95 13.51 12.34
CA PRO A 14 15.94 12.65 13.51
C PRO A 14 14.64 11.86 13.68
N ALA A 15 13.49 12.47 13.43
CA ALA A 15 12.19 11.82 13.60
C ALA A 15 11.96 10.71 12.55
N GLN A 16 12.43 10.92 11.33
CA GLN A 16 12.45 9.90 10.28
C GLN A 16 13.32 8.72 10.67
N TYR A 17 14.52 8.98 11.18
CA TYR A 17 15.43 7.92 11.59
C TYR A 17 14.89 7.12 12.79
N GLU A 18 14.32 7.79 13.80
CA GLU A 18 13.69 7.13 14.95
C GLU A 18 12.55 6.20 14.53
N ARG A 19 11.67 6.66 13.64
CA ARG A 19 10.59 5.84 13.09
C ARG A 19 11.13 4.61 12.36
N LEU A 20 12.17 4.79 11.56
CA LEU A 20 12.81 3.70 10.83
C LEU A 20 13.50 2.69 11.77
N GLU A 21 14.13 3.16 12.83
CA GLU A 21 14.77 2.31 13.84
C GLU A 21 13.73 1.51 14.64
N ALA A 22 12.63 2.15 15.04
CA ALA A 22 11.53 1.49 15.73
C ALA A 22 10.90 0.39 14.85
N GLU A 23 10.74 0.64 13.55
CA GLU A 23 10.28 -0.34 12.58
C GLU A 23 11.24 -1.53 12.47
N ALA A 24 12.53 -1.25 12.32
CA ALA A 24 13.56 -2.27 12.22
C ALA A 24 13.59 -3.16 13.46
N ARG A 25 13.51 -2.56 14.64
CA ARG A 25 13.43 -3.27 15.93
C ARG A 25 12.18 -4.13 16.02
N ARG A 26 11.01 -3.60 15.63
CA ARG A 26 9.75 -4.35 15.64
C ARG A 26 9.80 -5.59 14.75
N ARG A 27 10.50 -5.52 13.62
CA ARG A 27 10.67 -6.64 12.68
C ARG A 27 11.88 -7.51 12.96
N SER A 28 12.68 -7.20 13.99
CA SER A 28 13.98 -7.85 14.25
C SER A 28 14.92 -7.85 13.04
N LEU A 29 14.92 -6.75 12.29
CA LEU A 29 15.76 -6.52 11.11
C LEU A 29 16.76 -5.39 11.38
N SER A 30 17.81 -5.31 10.58
CA SER A 30 18.64 -4.11 10.54
C SER A 30 17.90 -2.96 9.83
N VAL A 31 18.31 -1.73 10.11
CA VAL A 31 17.79 -0.54 9.40
C VAL A 31 17.94 -0.70 7.88
N GLY A 32 19.10 -1.15 7.40
CA GLY A 32 19.33 -1.38 5.98
C GLY A 32 18.47 -2.49 5.38
N ALA A 33 18.18 -3.56 6.13
CA ALA A 33 17.24 -4.59 5.68
C ALA A 33 15.80 -4.06 5.62
N THR A 34 15.42 -3.20 6.56
CA THR A 34 14.10 -2.56 6.60
C THR A 34 13.91 -1.61 5.41
N VAL A 35 14.93 -0.81 5.08
CA VAL A 35 14.92 0.06 3.89
C VAL A 35 14.75 -0.76 2.61
N ARG A 36 15.49 -1.87 2.46
CA ARG A 36 15.34 -2.74 1.28
C ARG A 36 13.94 -3.33 1.16
N ALA A 37 13.40 -3.87 2.25
CA ALA A 37 12.05 -4.41 2.26
C ALA A 37 10.98 -3.34 1.94
N ALA A 38 11.19 -2.10 2.40
CA ALA A 38 10.32 -0.97 2.06
C ALA A 38 10.42 -0.61 0.57
N ILE A 39 11.63 -0.62 -0.01
CA ILE A 39 11.84 -0.39 -1.45
C ILE A 39 11.14 -1.48 -2.26
N GLU A 40 11.33 -2.75 -1.91
CA GLU A 40 10.68 -3.88 -2.59
C GLU A 40 9.16 -3.76 -2.54
N MET A 41 8.59 -3.50 -1.36
CA MET A 41 7.16 -3.29 -1.18
C MET A 41 6.62 -2.09 -1.96
N PHE A 42 7.38 -0.99 -2.00
CA PHE A 42 6.96 0.22 -2.70
C PHE A 42 7.05 0.06 -4.21
N LEU A 43 8.05 -0.66 -4.72
CA LEU A 43 8.25 -0.89 -6.15
C LEU A 43 7.50 -2.12 -6.66
N ASP A 44 6.77 -2.84 -5.81
CA ASP A 44 5.91 -3.94 -6.22
C ASP A 44 4.71 -3.40 -7.03
N ASP A 45 4.64 -3.79 -8.30
CA ASP A 45 3.60 -3.38 -9.25
C ASP A 45 2.18 -3.68 -8.76
N ASP A 46 2.00 -4.75 -7.98
CA ASP A 46 0.68 -5.11 -7.45
C ASP A 46 0.28 -4.15 -6.31
N VAL A 47 1.23 -3.68 -5.51
CA VAL A 47 0.98 -2.66 -4.48
C VAL A 47 0.64 -1.33 -5.16
N GLN A 48 1.36 -0.95 -6.22
CA GLN A 48 1.08 0.25 -7.00
C GLN A 48 -0.28 0.19 -7.70
N ARG A 49 -0.65 -0.96 -8.29
CA ARG A 49 -1.97 -1.18 -8.89
C ARG A 49 -3.09 -1.11 -7.86
N ARG A 50 -2.92 -1.72 -6.68
CA ARG A 50 -3.92 -1.64 -5.61
C ARG A 50 -4.08 -0.22 -5.07
N ASP A 51 -2.98 0.51 -4.90
CA ASP A 51 -3.03 1.91 -4.46
C ASP A 51 -3.72 2.81 -5.51
N ALA A 52 -3.41 2.62 -6.79
CA ALA A 52 -4.09 3.31 -7.88
C ALA A 52 -5.60 3.01 -7.91
N ALA A 53 -5.98 1.73 -7.77
CA ALA A 53 -7.39 1.33 -7.68
C ALA A 53 -8.09 1.94 -6.46
N ARG A 54 -7.44 1.94 -5.29
CA ARG A 54 -7.95 2.59 -4.08
C ARG A 54 -8.17 4.08 -4.28
N ARG A 55 -7.21 4.79 -4.88
CA ARG A 55 -7.33 6.22 -5.20
C ARG A 55 -8.45 6.49 -6.19
N ALA A 56 -8.62 5.64 -7.20
CA ALA A 56 -9.73 5.73 -8.13
C ALA A 56 -11.09 5.57 -7.43
N LEU A 57 -11.23 4.59 -6.52
CA LEU A 57 -12.45 4.40 -5.74
C LEU A 57 -12.77 5.61 -4.84
N LEU A 58 -11.78 6.13 -4.09
CA LEU A 58 -11.96 7.32 -3.27
C LEU A 58 -12.33 8.55 -4.11
N ALA A 59 -11.76 8.69 -5.31
CA ALA A 59 -12.12 9.76 -6.22
C ALA A 59 -13.57 9.61 -6.73
N MET A 60 -14.02 8.39 -7.01
CA MET A 60 -15.42 8.10 -7.38
C MET A 60 -16.39 8.41 -6.24
N GLU A 61 -16.07 8.04 -5.00
CA GLU A 61 -16.88 8.39 -3.82
C GLU A 61 -16.97 9.91 -3.62
N SER A 62 -15.88 10.64 -3.87
CA SER A 62 -15.88 12.10 -3.76
C SER A 62 -16.68 12.80 -4.88
N GLN A 63 -16.82 12.16 -6.05
CA GLN A 63 -17.61 12.66 -7.18
C GLN A 63 -19.06 12.15 -7.15
N GLY A 64 -19.35 11.11 -6.36
CA GLY A 64 -20.62 10.41 -6.27
C GLY A 64 -21.34 10.63 -4.95
N ALA A 65 -21.30 11.84 -4.38
CA ALA A 65 -22.21 12.24 -3.30
C ALA A 65 -23.69 12.39 -3.78
N SER A 66 -24.14 11.51 -4.66
CA SER A 66 -25.55 11.14 -4.79
C SER A 66 -25.65 9.71 -4.28
N GLY A 67 -26.05 9.55 -3.02
CA GLY A 67 -26.36 8.27 -2.42
C GLY A 67 -27.40 7.52 -3.23
N GLN A 68 -26.94 6.65 -4.12
CA GLN A 68 -27.75 5.54 -4.57
C GLN A 68 -27.54 4.43 -3.55
N ASP A 69 -28.56 4.22 -2.72
CA ASP A 69 -28.66 3.02 -1.90
C ASP A 69 -28.48 1.82 -2.84
N PHE A 70 -27.35 1.13 -2.68
CA PHE A 70 -27.08 -0.11 -3.37
C PHE A 70 -28.09 -1.15 -2.88
N ASP A 71 -29.21 -1.29 -3.59
CA ASP A 71 -30.23 -2.30 -3.29
C ASP A 71 -29.69 -3.70 -3.63
N LYS A 72 -29.16 -4.35 -2.60
CA LYS A 72 -28.58 -5.70 -2.66
C LYS A 72 -29.59 -6.75 -3.11
N ASP A 73 -30.89 -6.52 -2.91
CA ASP A 73 -31.92 -7.51 -3.19
C ASP A 73 -32.19 -7.65 -4.70
N SER A 74 -31.98 -6.56 -5.46
CA SER A 74 -32.11 -6.58 -6.93
C SER A 74 -31.05 -7.42 -7.63
N VAL A 75 -29.80 -7.42 -7.13
CA VAL A 75 -28.67 -8.13 -7.74
C VAL A 75 -28.79 -9.65 -7.56
N LEU A 76 -29.42 -10.11 -6.48
CA LEU A 76 -29.62 -11.54 -6.21
C LEU A 76 -30.70 -12.18 -7.10
N LEU A 77 -31.70 -11.40 -7.53
CA LEU A 77 -32.76 -11.87 -8.44
C LEU A 77 -32.25 -12.07 -9.88
N ASP A 78 -31.33 -11.22 -10.35
CA ASP A 78 -30.75 -11.34 -11.70
C ASP A 78 -29.71 -12.46 -11.81
N ALA A 79 -29.09 -12.88 -10.70
CA ALA A 79 -28.05 -13.91 -10.69
C ALA A 79 -28.60 -15.35 -10.78
N PHE A 80 -29.89 -15.55 -10.48
CA PHE A 80 -30.54 -16.86 -10.55
C PHE A 80 -31.92 -16.75 -11.22
N PRO A 81 -31.97 -16.69 -12.57
CA PRO A 81 -33.22 -16.81 -13.28
C PRO A 81 -33.71 -18.26 -13.11
N GLY A 82 -34.90 -18.41 -12.54
CA GLY A 82 -35.59 -19.71 -12.43
C GLY A 82 -35.96 -20.30 -13.79
#